data_AF-A0A374JVF9-F1
#
_entry.id   AF-A0A374JVF9-F1
#
_cell.length_a   1.000
_cell.length_b   1.000
_cell.length_c   1.000
_cell.angle_alpha   90.00
_cell.angle_beta   90.00
_cell.angle_gamma   90.00
#
_symmetry.space_group_name_H-M   'P 1'
#
loop_
_entity.id
_entity.type
_entity.pdbx_description
1 polymer ?
#
loop_
_entity_poly.entity_id
_entity_poly.type
_entity_poly.pdbx_seq_one_letter_code
_entity_poly.pdbx_strand_id
1 'polypeptide(L)' 'MVAKKGKRKIEYEGNIFYWFVRADDNGRLRIHILSEDKKINLEYPPFDSEVPVTPSYIRRLLDNYFMKSIR' A
#
# COMPACT_ATOMS: atom_id res chain seq x y z
N MET A 1 10.59 -15.27 7.67
CA MET A 1 9.73 -14.08 7.46
C MET A 1 8.35 -14.44 7.99
N VAL A 2 7.93 -13.91 9.15
CA VAL A 2 6.59 -14.20 9.68
C VAL A 2 5.58 -13.50 8.79
N ALA A 3 4.78 -14.28 8.04
CA ALA A 3 3.64 -13.76 7.31
C ALA A 3 2.60 -13.27 8.31
N LYS A 4 2.75 -12.01 8.78
CA LYS A 4 1.71 -11.35 9.57
C LYS A 4 0.44 -11.35 8.72
N LYS A 5 -0.62 -11.99 9.23
CA LYS A 5 -1.95 -12.08 8.65
C LYS A 5 -2.36 -10.70 8.09
N GLY A 6 -2.66 -10.62 6.79
CA GLY A 6 -3.07 -9.38 6.13
C GLY A 6 -2.02 -8.67 5.28
N LYS A 7 -0.76 -9.13 5.24
CA LYS A 7 0.25 -8.63 4.28
C LYS A 7 0.07 -9.30 2.92
N ARG A 8 -0.14 -8.50 1.88
CA ARG A 8 -0.32 -8.91 0.47
C ARG A 8 0.86 -8.44 -0.37
N LYS A 9 1.13 -9.11 -1.48
CA LYS A 9 2.19 -8.78 -2.45
C LYS A 9 1.56 -8.27 -3.75
N ILE A 10 2.21 -7.32 -4.41
CA ILE A 10 1.90 -6.89 -5.77
C ILE A 10 3.21 -6.62 -6.52
N GLU A 11 3.25 -6.95 -7.81
CA GLU A 11 4.33 -6.56 -8.71
C GLU A 11 3.89 -5.33 -9.50
N TYR A 12 4.76 -4.33 -9.56
CA TYR A 12 4.50 -3.07 -10.23
C TYR A 12 5.77 -2.62 -10.96
N GLU A 13 5.71 -2.52 -12.29
CA GLU A 13 6.85 -2.11 -13.14
C GLU A 13 8.15 -2.86 -12.81
N GLY A 14 8.07 -4.19 -12.65
CA GLY A 14 9.21 -5.05 -12.30
C GLY A 14 9.70 -4.94 -10.86
N ASN A 15 9.07 -4.11 -10.03
CA ASN A 15 9.38 -3.95 -8.61
C ASN A 15 8.36 -4.67 -7.75
N ILE A 16 8.83 -5.31 -6.67
CA ILE A 16 7.96 -5.99 -5.70
C ILE A 16 7.57 -5.00 -4.61
N PHE A 17 6.26 -4.91 -4.38
CA PHE A 17 5.68 -4.19 -3.27
C PHE A 17 4.88 -5.13 -2.38
N TYR A 18 4.86 -4.79 -1.11
CA TYR A 18 4.00 -5.40 -0.12
C TYR A 18 3.07 -4.36 0.47
N TRP A 19 1.84 -4.75 0.76
CA TRP A 19 0.88 -3.85 1.35
C TRP A 19 0.01 -4.53 2.40
N PHE A 20 -0.49 -3.74 3.34
CA PHE A 20 -1.41 -4.18 4.38
C PHE A 20 -2.24 -3.01 4.89
N VAL A 21 -3.38 -3.30 5.48
CA VAL A 21 -4.25 -2.31 6.12
C VAL A 21 -4.15 -2.46 7.63
N ARG A 22 -3.94 -1.36 8.35
CA ARG A 22 -3.89 -1.33 9.82
C ARG A 22 -4.58 -0.08 10.33
N ALA A 23 -5.27 -0.18 11.47
CA ALA A 23 -5.72 1.02 12.19
C ALA A 23 -4.53 1.73 12.85
N ASP A 24 -4.53 3.06 12.79
CA ASP A 24 -3.65 3.90 13.60
C ASP A 24 -4.10 3.94 15.07
N ASP A 25 -3.34 4.64 15.91
CA ASP A 25 -3.63 4.76 17.35
C ASP A 25 -4.98 5.47 17.64
N ASN A 26 -5.54 6.17 16.65
CA ASN A 26 -6.85 6.81 16.72
C ASN A 26 -7.98 5.95 16.12
N GLY A 27 -7.69 4.68 15.79
CA GLY A 27 -8.65 3.74 15.21
C GLY A 27 -8.93 3.97 13.72
N ARG A 28 -8.21 4.85 13.04
CA ARG A 28 -8.41 5.13 11.60
C ARG A 28 -7.62 4.14 10.77
N LEU A 29 -8.29 3.44 9.85
CA LEU A 29 -7.63 2.53 8.93
C LEU A 29 -6.63 3.29 8.04
N ARG A 30 -5.47 2.68 7.82
CA ARG A 30 -4.39 3.16 6.96
C ARG A 30 -3.89 2.02 6.09
N ILE A 31 -3.60 2.34 4.84
CA ILE A 31 -2.99 1.44 3.87
C ILE A 31 -1.50 1.73 3.88
N HIS A 32 -0.71 0.73 4.23
CA HIS A 32 0.74 0.81 4.15
C HIS A 32 1.21 0.07 2.91
N ILE A 33 2.09 0.68 2.12
CA ILE A 33 2.73 0.08 0.94
C ILE A 33 4.23 0.23 1.09
N LEU A 34 4.94 -0.89 0.99
CA LEU A 34 6.39 -0.99 1.21
C LEU A 34 7.02 -1.66 -0.01
N SER A 35 8.10 -1.09 -0.55
CA SER A 35 8.93 -1.82 -1.51
C SER A 35 9.67 -2.97 -0.81
N GLU A 36 10.04 -3.99 -1.57
CA GLU A 36 10.84 -5.11 -1.07
C GLU A 36 12.19 -4.66 -0.49
N ASP A 37 12.84 -3.70 -1.13
CA ASP A 37 14.09 -3.08 -0.67
C ASP A 37 13.90 -2.07 0.47
N LYS A 38 12.64 -1.84 0.91
CA LYS A 38 12.21 -0.90 1.96
C LYS A 38 12.59 0.57 1.72
N LYS A 39 13.04 0.94 0.51
CA LYS A 39 13.33 2.35 0.18
C LYS A 39 12.06 3.17 0.03
N ILE A 40 10.96 2.54 -0.38
CA ILE A 40 9.66 3.17 -0.51
C ILE A 40 8.78 2.69 0.65
N ASN A 41 8.26 3.66 1.41
CA ASN A 41 7.29 3.45 2.46
C ASN A 41 6.19 4.50 2.33
N LEU A 42 5.01 4.09 1.89
CA LEU A 42 3.86 4.95 1.63
C LEU A 42 2.72 4.62 2.57
N GLU A 43 2.02 5.66 3.00
CA GLU A 43 0.83 5.56 3.83
C GLU A 43 -0.31 6.37 3.21
N TYR A 44 -1.45 5.70 2.99
CA TYR A 44 -2.64 6.34 2.45
C TYR A 44 -3.85 6.06 3.35
N PRO A 45 -4.76 7.03 3.52
CA PRO A 45 -6.09 6.70 4.02
C PRO A 45 -6.82 5.80 3.01
N PRO A 46 -7.67 4.86 3.46
CA PRO A 46 -8.60 4.19 2.58
C PRO A 46 -9.56 5.22 1.97
N PHE A 47 -10.05 4.92 0.77
CA PHE A 47 -11.06 5.75 0.12
C PHE A 47 -12.39 5.72 0.91
N ASP A 48 -12.75 4.52 1.38
CA ASP A 48 -13.91 4.26 2.21
C ASP A 48 -13.56 3.10 3.16
N SER A 49 -13.92 3.20 4.44
CA SER A 49 -13.66 2.15 5.45
C SER A 49 -14.49 0.89 5.23
N GLU A 50 -15.60 0.99 4.49
CA GLU A 50 -16.49 -0.14 4.18
C GLU A 50 -16.10 -0.86 2.88
N VAL A 51 -15.30 -0.22 2.03
CA VAL A 51 -14.85 -0.81 0.76
C VAL A 51 -13.54 -1.56 0.94
N PRO A 52 -13.48 -2.87 0.59
CA PRO A 52 -12.24 -3.62 0.66
C PRO A 52 -11.15 -3.02 -0.22
N VAL A 53 -9.96 -2.85 0.35
CA VAL A 53 -8.77 -2.49 -0.42
C VAL A 53 -8.43 -3.64 -1.38
N THR A 54 -8.37 -3.34 -2.67
CA THR A 54 -8.09 -4.30 -3.75
C THR A 54 -6.69 -4.07 -4.36
N PRO A 55 -6.07 -5.09 -5.00
CA PRO A 55 -4.82 -4.89 -5.72
C PRO A 55 -4.86 -3.79 -6.78
N SER A 56 -5.98 -3.63 -7.50
CA SER A 56 -6.17 -2.56 -8.48
C SER A 56 -6.13 -1.17 -7.85
N TYR A 57 -6.69 -1.02 -6.63
CA TYR A 57 -6.60 0.23 -5.90
C TYR A 57 -5.17 0.54 -5.46
N ILE A 58 -4.42 -0.47 -4.99
CA ILE A 58 -3.00 -0.31 -4.66
C ILE A 58 -2.18 0.09 -5.89
N ARG A 59 -2.45 -0.50 -7.06
CA ARG A 59 -1.80 -0.12 -8.31
C ARG A 59 -2.04 1.36 -8.63
N ARG A 60 -3.27 1.85 -8.50
CA ARG A 60 -3.61 3.27 -8.69
C ARG A 60 -2.85 4.19 -7.72
N LEU A 61 -2.63 3.75 -6.47
CA LEU A 61 -1.84 4.52 -5.49
C LEU A 61 -0.37 4.60 -5.91
N LEU A 62 0.20 3.51 -6.42
CA LEU A 62 1.56 3.47 -6.97
C LEU A 62 1.68 4.34 -8.22
N ASP A 63 0.72 4.26 -9.16
CA ASP A 63 0.67 5.12 -10.35
C ASP A 63 0.71 6.60 -9.94
N ASN A 64 -0.15 7.00 -8.99
CA ASN A 64 -0.19 8.37 -8.49
C ASN A 64 1.11 8.82 -7.81
N TYR A 65 1.79 7.91 -7.09
CA TYR A 65 3.06 8.20 -6.44
C TYR A 65 4.17 8.44 -7.46
N PHE A 66 4.33 7.52 -8.41
CA PHE A 66 5.37 7.62 -9.43
C PHE A 66 5.10 8.74 -10.45
N MET A 67 3.84 8.98 -10.83
CA MET A 67 3.49 10.13 -11.67
C MET A 67 3.80 11.47 -11.00
N LYS A 68 3.62 11.58 -9.67
CA LYS A 68 3.97 12.80 -8.92
C LYS A 68 5.48 12.99 -8.77
N SER A 69 6.24 11.91 -8.69
CA SER A 69 7.71 11.97 -8.54
C SER A 69 8.46 12.39 -9.80
N ILE A 70 7.79 12.40 -10.97
CA ILE A 70 8.38 12.76 -12.27
C ILE A 70 8.19 14.26 -12.60
N ARG A 71 7.48 15.02 -11.74
CA ARG A 71 7.35 16.49 -11.82
C ARG A 71 8.23 17.18 -10.80
#